data_AF-M2QH16-F1
#
_entry.id   AF-M2QH16-F1
#
_cell.length_a   1.000
_cell.length_b   1.000
_cell.length_c   1.000
_cell.angle_alpha   90.00
_cell.angle_beta   90.00
_cell.angle_gamma   90.00
#
_symmetry.space_group_name_H-M   'P 1'
#
loop_
_entity.id
_entity.type
_entity.pdbx_description
1 polymer ?
#
loop_
_entity_poly.entity_id
_entity_poly.type
_entity_poly.pdbx_seq_one_letter_code
_entity_poly.pdbx_strand_id
1 'polypeptide(L)'
;MYAEIADRRLAAILAAEDVAEEHGLSAHVRTTCYVHRCWVHQCVSDPMHVLIVTGHRWCRRCDRTVDVEIDETFPGSVELFCDGCGIPPDTVANREVLLSCRTSLRAMFGGEASTLYVVPDC
;
A
#
# COMPACT_ATOMS: atom_id res chain seq x y z
N MET A 1 1.20 -20.08 6.66
CA MET A 1 1.19 -19.51 5.30
C MET A 1 2.26 -18.41 5.27
N TYR A 2 3.01 -18.20 4.18
CA TYR A 2 4.21 -17.33 4.07
C TYR A 2 5.56 -17.89 4.56
N ALA A 3 5.71 -19.21 4.70
CA ALA A 3 6.97 -19.80 5.15
C ALA A 3 8.11 -19.62 4.14
N GLU A 4 7.75 -19.51 2.86
CA GLU A 4 8.62 -19.29 1.70
C GLU A 4 9.16 -17.85 1.57
N ILE A 5 8.62 -16.89 2.32
CA ILE A 5 9.10 -15.51 2.29
C ILE A 5 10.34 -15.38 3.18
N ALA A 6 11.45 -14.95 2.60
CA ALA A 6 12.73 -14.79 3.31
C ALA A 6 12.67 -13.64 4.33
N ASP A 7 12.02 -12.54 3.98
CA ASP A 7 11.75 -11.44 4.91
C ASP A 7 10.70 -11.87 5.95
N ARG A 8 11.19 -12.20 7.16
CA ARG A 8 10.35 -12.64 8.26
C ARG A 8 9.38 -11.57 8.76
N ARG A 9 9.73 -10.30 8.60
CA ARG A 9 8.87 -9.19 8.99
C ARG A 9 7.69 -9.07 8.04
N LEU A 10 7.98 -9.06 6.74
CA LEU A 10 6.95 -9.07 5.70
C LEU A 10 6.02 -10.27 5.86
N ALA A 11 6.57 -11.47 6.08
CA ALA A 11 5.78 -12.68 6.33
C ALA A 11 4.84 -12.55 7.55
N ALA A 12 5.34 -11.97 8.65
CA ALA A 12 4.55 -11.77 9.85
C ALA A 12 3.42 -10.74 9.65
N ILE A 13 3.69 -9.63 8.95
CA ILE A 13 2.68 -8.59 8.71
C ILE A 13 1.63 -9.07 7.71
N LEU A 14 2.02 -9.79 6.65
CA LEU A 14 1.05 -10.43 5.74
C LEU A 14 0.07 -11.31 6.51
N ALA A 15 0.58 -12.17 7.40
CA ALA A 15 -0.26 -13.03 8.24
C ALA A 15 -1.16 -12.22 9.20
N ALA A 16 -0.62 -11.17 9.83
CA ALA A 16 -1.39 -10.34 10.75
C ALA A 16 -2.49 -9.54 10.03
N GLU A 17 -2.22 -9.05 8.83
CA GLU A 17 -3.19 -8.35 7.99
C GLU A 17 -4.31 -9.28 7.52
N ASP A 18 -4.00 -10.52 7.12
CA ASP A 18 -5.02 -11.49 6.72
C ASP A 18 -6.01 -11.74 7.86
N VAL A 19 -5.51 -11.93 9.09
CA VAL A 19 -6.35 -12.08 10.28
C VAL A 19 -7.13 -10.78 10.56
N ALA A 20 -6.48 -9.62 10.47
CA ALA A 20 -7.15 -8.34 10.70
C ALA A 20 -8.28 -8.06 9.69
N GLU A 21 -8.14 -8.50 8.43
CA GLU A 21 -9.21 -8.40 7.42
C GLU A 21 -10.42 -9.25 7.77
N GLU A 22 -10.22 -10.45 8.32
CA GLU A 22 -11.32 -11.28 8.85
C GLU A 22 -12.09 -10.56 9.97
N HIS A 23 -11.44 -9.62 10.66
CA HIS A 23 -12.02 -8.77 11.72
C HIS A 23 -12.42 -7.35 11.26
N GLY A 24 -12.45 -7.09 9.94
CA GLY A 24 -12.99 -5.86 9.37
C GLY A 24 -11.97 -4.79 9.00
N LEU A 25 -10.67 -5.12 8.94
CA LEU A 25 -9.69 -4.27 8.29
C LEU A 25 -10.05 -4.09 6.81
N SER A 26 -10.01 -2.85 6.31
CA SER A 26 -10.21 -2.60 4.89
C SER A 26 -8.97 -3.01 4.08
N ALA A 27 -9.18 -3.69 2.96
CA ALA A 27 -8.11 -4.04 2.03
C ALA A 27 -7.31 -2.83 1.53
N HIS A 28 -7.94 -1.66 1.48
CA HIS A 28 -7.30 -0.41 1.04
C HIS A 28 -6.31 0.18 2.05
N VAL A 29 -6.35 -0.28 3.32
CA VAL A 29 -5.43 0.18 4.36
C VAL A 29 -4.33 -0.83 4.69
N ARG A 30 -4.28 -1.96 3.96
CA ARG A 30 -3.16 -2.91 4.07
C ARG A 30 -1.85 -2.22 3.71
N THR A 31 -0.79 -2.61 4.40
CA THR A 31 0.59 -2.21 4.13
C THR A 31 1.33 -3.24 3.28
N THR A 32 0.79 -4.46 3.18
CA THR A 32 1.32 -5.52 2.32
C THR A 32 0.34 -5.91 1.23
N CYS A 33 0.87 -6.36 0.10
CA CYS A 33 0.08 -6.87 -1.00
C CYS A 33 -0.05 -8.39 -0.88
N TYR A 34 -1.26 -8.89 -0.61
CA TYR A 34 -1.52 -10.33 -0.57
C TYR A 34 -1.18 -11.04 -1.90
N VAL A 35 -1.45 -10.38 -3.03
CA VAL A 35 -1.26 -10.94 -4.39
C VAL A 35 0.22 -11.13 -4.71
N HIS A 36 1.01 -10.06 -4.59
CA HIS A 36 2.44 -10.07 -4.91
C HIS A 36 3.34 -10.51 -3.75
N ARG A 37 2.76 -10.62 -2.54
CA ARG A 37 3.43 -11.02 -1.30
C ARG A 37 4.66 -10.16 -0.99
N CYS A 38 4.51 -8.86 -1.16
CA CYS A 38 5.51 -7.83 -0.91
C CYS A 38 4.89 -6.64 -0.19
N TRP A 39 5.69 -5.63 0.13
CA TRP A 39 5.18 -4.38 0.65
C TRP A 39 4.40 -3.62 -0.45
N VAL A 40 3.25 -3.01 -0.14
CA VAL A 40 2.42 -2.35 -1.17
C VAL A 40 3.21 -1.31 -1.97
N HIS A 41 4.10 -0.54 -1.33
CA HIS A 41 4.92 0.44 -2.02
C HIS A 41 5.84 -0.16 -3.10
N GLN A 42 6.18 -1.46 -3.00
CA GLN A 42 7.05 -2.15 -3.97
C GLN A 42 6.31 -2.61 -5.22
N CYS A 43 4.98 -2.78 -5.16
CA CYS A 43 4.19 -3.24 -6.29
C CYS A 43 3.13 -2.25 -6.76
N VAL A 44 2.85 -1.16 -6.05
CA VAL A 44 1.75 -0.23 -6.34
C VAL A 44 1.76 0.33 -7.77
N SER A 45 2.93 0.46 -8.39
CA SER A 45 3.08 0.91 -9.78
C SER A 45 2.59 -0.11 -10.81
N ASP A 46 2.46 -1.39 -10.44
CA ASP A 46 1.91 -2.44 -11.30
C ASP A 46 0.46 -2.11 -11.74
N PRO A 47 0.10 -2.32 -13.03
CA PRO A 47 -1.24 -2.08 -13.54
C PRO A 47 -2.37 -2.80 -12.78
N MET A 48 -2.08 -3.93 -12.11
CA MET A 48 -3.06 -4.65 -11.28
C MET A 48 -3.61 -3.82 -10.12
N HIS A 49 -2.90 -2.77 -9.70
CA HIS A 49 -3.34 -1.88 -8.62
C HIS A 49 -4.09 -0.64 -9.10
N VAL A 50 -4.40 -0.55 -10.39
CA VAL A 50 -5.29 0.49 -10.93
C VAL A 50 -6.73 0.05 -10.79
N LEU A 51 -7.52 0.77 -9.99
CA LEU A 51 -8.96 0.53 -9.83
C LEU A 51 -9.72 1.74 -10.35
N ILE A 52 -10.03 1.73 -11.65
CA ILE A 52 -10.70 2.86 -12.34
C ILE A 52 -12.04 3.20 -11.68
N VAL A 53 -12.81 2.18 -11.27
CA VAL A 53 -14.15 2.34 -10.68
C VAL A 53 -14.11 3.17 -9.39
N THR A 54 -13.17 2.87 -8.49
CA THR A 54 -13.02 3.61 -7.22
C THR A 54 -12.12 4.84 -7.37
N GLY A 55 -11.30 4.87 -8.42
CA GLY A 55 -10.38 5.96 -8.75
C GLY A 55 -8.99 5.80 -8.16
N HIS A 56 -8.60 4.59 -7.73
CA HIS A 56 -7.23 4.34 -7.25
C HIS A 56 -6.27 4.39 -8.43
N ARG A 57 -5.23 5.19 -8.31
CA ARG A 57 -4.24 5.45 -9.37
C ARG A 57 -4.89 5.92 -10.68
N TRP A 58 -5.99 6.66 -10.59
CA TRP A 58 -6.68 7.19 -11.77
C TRP A 58 -6.82 8.71 -11.71
N CYS A 59 -6.50 9.36 -12.82
CA CYS A 59 -6.74 10.78 -13.01
C CYS A 59 -8.03 10.96 -13.81
N ARG A 60 -9.12 11.33 -13.13
CA ARG A 60 -10.43 11.56 -13.79
C ARG A 60 -10.43 12.71 -14.79
N ARG A 61 -9.52 13.68 -14.64
CA ARG A 61 -9.41 14.83 -15.54
C ARG A 61 -8.82 14.44 -16.90
N CYS A 62 -7.82 13.57 -16.88
CA CYS A 62 -7.09 13.15 -18.07
C CYS A 62 -7.49 11.75 -18.56
N ASP A 63 -8.40 11.11 -17.83
CA ASP A 63 -8.90 9.75 -18.06
C ASP A 63 -7.77 8.73 -18.27
N ARG A 64 -6.81 8.73 -17.34
CA ARG A 64 -5.61 7.89 -17.45
C ARG A 64 -5.01 7.50 -16.11
N THR A 65 -4.15 6.49 -16.16
CA THR A 65 -3.39 5.99 -15.03
C THR A 65 -2.48 7.06 -14.44
N VAL A 66 -2.32 7.00 -13.13
CA VAL A 66 -1.44 7.86 -12.34
C VAL A 66 -0.19 7.07 -12.00
N ASP A 67 0.96 7.68 -12.24
CA ASP A 67 2.25 7.12 -11.89
C ASP A 67 2.52 7.32 -10.40
N VAL A 68 3.27 6.37 -9.84
CA VAL A 68 3.68 6.41 -8.44
C VAL A 68 5.20 6.43 -8.39
N GLU A 69 5.74 7.45 -7.75
CA GLU A 69 7.17 7.55 -7.46
C GLU A 69 7.42 7.18 -6.01
N ILE A 70 8.43 6.32 -5.79
CA ILE A 70 8.78 5.74 -4.50
C ILE A 70 10.26 6.01 -4.24
N ASP A 71 10.56 6.67 -3.12
CA ASP A 71 11.90 6.70 -2.53
C ASP A 71 11.91 5.80 -1.30
N GLU A 72 12.70 4.74 -1.35
CA GLU A 72 12.92 3.85 -0.21
C GLU A 72 14.09 4.34 0.69
N THR A 73 14.66 5.52 0.47
CA THR A 73 15.70 6.05 1.36
C THR A 73 15.07 6.64 2.61
N PHE A 74 15.32 6.06 3.80
CA PHE A 74 14.74 6.55 5.06
C PHE A 74 14.93 8.07 5.22
N PRO A 75 13.84 8.85 5.42
CA PRO A 75 12.51 8.44 5.92
C PRO A 75 11.54 7.83 4.89
N GLY A 76 11.91 7.80 3.61
CA GLY A 76 11.12 7.32 2.49
C GLY A 76 10.04 8.31 2.05
N SER A 77 9.74 8.33 0.75
CA SER A 77 8.69 9.20 0.21
C SER A 77 7.85 8.45 -0.83
N VAL A 78 6.60 8.91 -0.97
CA VAL A 78 5.67 8.40 -1.97
C VAL A 78 4.89 9.58 -2.53
N GLU A 79 4.95 9.70 -3.84
CA GLU A 79 4.28 10.74 -4.61
C GLU A 79 3.47 10.15 -5.76
N LEU A 80 2.36 10.81 -6.09
CA LEU A 80 1.52 10.45 -7.22
C LEU A 80 1.59 11.56 -8.26
N PHE A 81 1.83 11.17 -9.51
CA PHE A 81 1.99 12.09 -10.61
C PHE A 81 1.10 11.70 -11.78
N CYS A 82 0.45 12.69 -12.41
CA CYS A 82 -0.25 12.49 -13.67
C CYS A 82 0.54 13.15 -14.79
N ASP A 83 1.06 12.33 -15.71
CA ASP A 83 1.81 12.74 -16.89
C ASP A 83 1.00 13.60 -17.89
N GLY A 84 -0.33 13.62 -17.78
CA GLY A 84 -1.22 14.38 -18.66
C GLY A 84 -1.42 15.84 -18.23
N CYS A 85 -1.79 16.07 -16.97
CA CYS A 85 -2.05 17.42 -16.45
C CYS A 85 -0.91 18.00 -15.62
N GLY A 86 0.06 17.18 -15.21
CA GLY A 86 1.14 17.58 -14.30
C GLY A 86 0.68 17.93 -12.88
N ILE A 87 -0.61 17.74 -12.56
CA ILE A 87 -1.20 18.04 -11.25
C ILE A 87 -1.35 16.72 -10.48
N PRO A 88 -0.79 16.62 -9.26
CA PRO A 88 -1.02 15.47 -8.39
C PRO A 88 -2.52 15.24 -8.17
N PRO A 89 -3.05 14.06 -8.53
CA PRO A 89 -4.48 13.83 -8.48
C PRO A 89 -4.94 13.56 -7.05
N ASP A 90 -5.43 14.61 -6.38
CA ASP A 90 -5.77 14.61 -4.95
C ASP A 90 -7.23 14.17 -4.68
N THR A 91 -7.54 12.91 -4.97
CA THR A 91 -8.84 12.29 -4.66
C THR A 91 -8.77 11.43 -3.41
N VAL A 92 -9.91 11.09 -2.79
CA VAL A 92 -9.96 10.18 -1.61
C VAL A 92 -9.23 8.86 -1.90
N ALA A 93 -9.52 8.22 -3.03
CA ALA A 93 -8.88 6.97 -3.43
C ALA A 93 -7.35 7.10 -3.59
N ASN A 94 -6.87 8.19 -4.18
CA ASN A 94 -5.43 8.42 -4.32
C ASN A 94 -4.75 8.77 -3.00
N ARG A 95 -5.46 9.43 -2.07
CA ARG A 95 -4.97 9.63 -0.69
C ARG A 95 -4.86 8.30 0.06
N GLU A 96 -5.78 7.37 -0.14
CA GLU A 96 -5.71 6.02 0.43
C GLU A 96 -4.49 5.26 -0.10
N VAL A 97 -4.21 5.33 -1.41
CA VAL A 97 -2.99 4.77 -2.01
C VAL A 97 -1.74 5.38 -1.35
N LEU A 98 -1.66 6.72 -1.27
CA LEU A 98 -0.54 7.41 -0.63
C LEU A 98 -0.37 6.99 0.84
N LEU A 99 -1.46 6.89 1.58
CA LEU A 99 -1.45 6.51 2.99
C LEU A 99 -0.96 5.06 3.17
N SER A 100 -1.50 4.12 2.39
CA SER A 100 -1.08 2.71 2.40
C SER A 100 0.42 2.60 2.09
N CYS A 101 0.91 3.21 1.02
CA CYS A 101 2.32 3.14 0.64
C CYS A 101 3.25 3.79 1.68
N ARG A 102 2.89 4.96 2.23
CA ARG A 102 3.68 5.62 3.28
C ARG A 102 3.72 4.79 4.57
N THR A 103 2.59 4.19 4.94
CA THR A 103 2.53 3.29 6.10
C THR A 103 3.35 2.03 5.85
N SER A 104 3.33 1.53 4.62
CA SER A 104 4.15 0.42 4.14
C SER A 104 5.66 0.70 4.24
N LEU A 105 6.14 1.87 3.81
CA LEU A 105 7.55 2.27 3.99
C LEU A 105 7.95 2.32 5.47
N ARG A 106 7.13 2.96 6.31
CA ARG A 106 7.37 3.03 7.76
C ARG A 106 7.40 1.65 8.41
N ALA A 107 6.47 0.79 7.99
CA ALA A 107 6.38 -0.60 8.42
C ALA A 107 7.64 -1.39 8.02
N MET A 108 8.18 -1.16 6.82
CA MET A 108 9.42 -1.80 6.36
C MET A 108 10.63 -1.37 7.19
N PHE A 109 10.87 -0.05 7.37
CA PHE A 109 12.02 0.47 8.12
C PHE A 109 11.95 0.23 9.62
N GLY A 110 10.75 0.15 10.18
CA GLY A 110 10.52 -0.15 11.60
C GLY A 110 10.41 1.06 12.50
N GLY A 111 9.17 1.33 12.92
CA GLY A 111 8.86 1.92 14.23
C GLY A 111 8.54 0.83 15.27
N GLU A 112 8.47 1.21 16.55
CA GLU A 112 8.33 0.34 17.75
C GLU A 112 7.14 -0.65 17.78
N ALA A 113 6.23 -0.62 16.81
CA ALA A 113 5.10 -1.52 16.80
C ALA A 113 5.45 -2.80 16.01
N SER A 114 5.75 -3.87 16.74
CA SER A 114 5.57 -5.26 16.24
C SER A 114 4.08 -5.60 16.00
N THR A 115 3.18 -4.62 16.16
CA THR A 115 1.72 -4.72 16.14
C THR A 115 1.14 -3.52 15.37
N LEU A 116 1.32 -3.46 14.05
CA LEU A 116 0.51 -2.54 13.21
C LEU A 116 -0.98 -2.89 13.29
N TYR A 117 -1.27 -4.15 13.57
CA TYR A 117 -2.61 -4.69 13.73
C TYR A 117 -2.66 -5.37 15.10
N VAL A 118 -3.51 -4.86 15.99
CA VAL A 118 -3.87 -5.54 17.22
C VAL A 118 -4.98 -6.52 16.86
N VAL A 119 -4.62 -7.79 16.71
CA VAL A 119 -5.61 -8.86 16.59
C VAL A 119 -6.27 -9.03 17.96
N PRO A 120 -7.59 -8.96 18.10
CA PRO A 120 -8.25 -9.28 19.37
C PRO A 120 -7.97 -10.73 19.75
N ASP A 121 -7.57 -10.98 21.00
CA ASP A 121 -7.48 -12.35 21.50
C ASP A 121 -8.86 -13.02 21.38
N CYS A 122 -8.87 -14.22 20.79
CA CYS A 122 -10.05 -15.04 20.56
C CYS A 122 -10.73 -15.54 21.84
#